data_AF-Q01BR8-F1
#
_entry.id   AF-Q01BR8-F1
#
_cell.length_a   1.000
_cell.length_b   1.000
_cell.length_c   1.000
_cell.angle_alpha   90.00
_cell.angle_beta   90.00
_cell.angle_gamma   90.00
#
_symmetry.space_group_name_H-M   'P 1'
#
loop_
_entity.id
_entity.type
_entity.pdbx_description
1 polymer ?
#
loop_
_entity_poly.entity_id
_entity_poly.type
_entity_poly.pdbx_seq_one_letter_code
_entity_poly.pdbx_strand_id
1 'polypeptide(L)' 'MEIYQHDNIEELWRRALKAIETCQCAQGCPSCIQAGRGREAGFKKSDAKTVLDGLLGTWLHY' A
#
# COMPACT_ATOMS: atom_id res chain seq x y z
N MET A 1 0.53 -27.00 -14.62
CA MET A 1 0.06 -26.12 -13.54
C MET A 1 1.00 -24.94 -13.53
N GLU A 2 0.68 -23.93 -14.34
CA GLU A 2 1.50 -22.72 -14.49
C GLU A 2 1.35 -21.88 -13.22
N ILE A 3 2.41 -21.82 -12.43
CA ILE A 3 2.50 -20.90 -11.31
C ILE A 3 2.74 -19.53 -11.95
N TYR A 4 1.74 -18.65 -11.90
CA TYR A 4 1.90 -17.26 -12.34
C TYR A 4 3.11 -16.66 -11.62
N GLN A 5 4.17 -16.39 -12.38
CA GLN A 5 5.37 -15.74 -11.88
C GLN A 5 4.99 -14.27 -11.61
N HIS A 6 4.74 -13.92 -10.34
CA HIS A 6 4.56 -12.53 -9.93
C HIS A 6 5.92 -11.84 -10.03
N ASP A 7 6.30 -11.40 -11.23
CA ASP A 7 7.69 -11.09 -11.59
C ASP A 7 8.40 -10.04 -10.72
N ASN A 8 7.72 -9.30 -9.84
CA ASN A 8 8.37 -8.72 -8.65
C ASN A 8 7.34 -8.20 -7.62
N ILE A 9 6.89 -9.03 -6.69
CA ILE A 9 5.93 -8.61 -5.64
C ILE A 9 6.48 -7.46 -4.76
N GLU A 10 7.79 -7.41 -4.55
CA GLU A 10 8.44 -6.36 -3.78
C GLU A 10 8.34 -5.00 -4.50
N GLU A 11 8.59 -4.95 -5.80
CA GLU A 11 8.45 -3.72 -6.60
C GLU A 11 7.01 -3.21 -6.60
N LEU A 12 6.02 -4.12 -6.65
CA LEU A 12 4.61 -3.75 -6.51
C LEU A 12 4.35 -3.06 -5.17
N TRP A 13 4.86 -3.61 -4.07
CA TRP A 13 4.73 -3.02 -2.75
C TRP A 13 5.46 -1.67 -2.63
N ARG A 14 6.66 -1.54 -3.23
CA ARG A 14 7.39 -0.27 -3.26
C ARG A 14 6.60 0.82 -3.99
N ARG A 15 5.98 0.50 -5.12
CA ARG A 15 5.11 1.44 -5.87
C ARG A 15 3.85 1.78 -5.09
N ALA A 16 3.22 0.80 -4.43
CA ALA A 16 2.06 1.04 -3.59
C ALA A 16 2.40 1.99 -2.44
N LEU A 17 3.53 1.77 -1.76
CA LEU A 17 4.01 2.65 -0.67
C LEU A 17 4.23 4.07 -1.21
N LYS A 18 4.89 4.20 -2.36
CA LYS A 18 5.11 5.52 -3.00
C LYS A 18 3.81 6.23 -3.35
N ALA A 19 2.80 5.51 -3.84
CA ALA A 19 1.48 6.07 -4.13
C ALA A 19 0.79 6.60 -2.85
N ILE A 20 0.93 5.88 -1.73
CA ILE A 20 0.40 6.32 -0.44
C ILE A 20 1.13 7.59 0.05
N GLU A 21 2.46 7.60 0.01
CA GLU A 21 3.28 8.72 0.50
C GLU A 21 3.09 10.01 -0.30
N THR A 22 2.95 9.90 -1.62
CA THR A 22 2.82 11.08 -2.50
C THR A 22 1.38 11.60 -2.60
N CYS A 23 0.39 10.81 -2.19
CA CYS A 23 -1.01 11.22 -2.21
C CYS A 23 -1.28 12.31 -1.17
N GLN A 24 -1.94 13.39 -1.58
CA GLN A 24 -2.24 14.56 -0.75
C GLN A 24 -3.45 14.38 0.20
N CYS A 25 -4.12 13.22 0.19
CA CYS A 25 -5.24 12.99 1.09
C CYS A 25 -4.76 12.70 2.53
N ALA A 26 -5.56 13.14 3.51
CA ALA A 26 -5.29 12.90 4.94
C ALA A 26 -5.71 11.48 5.38
N GLN A 27 -6.94 11.05 5.08
CA GLN A 27 -7.51 9.82 5.62
C GLN A 27 -7.40 8.59 4.69
N GLY A 28 -7.17 8.82 3.40
CA GLY A 28 -7.29 7.81 2.36
C GLY A 28 -8.32 8.23 1.31
N CYS A 29 -8.11 7.85 0.05
CA CYS A 29 -9.03 8.16 -1.04
C CYS A 29 -9.07 7.01 -2.07
N PRO A 30 -10.01 7.04 -3.03
CA PRO A 30 -10.11 6.03 -4.08
C PRO A 30 -8.82 5.82 -4.87
N SER A 31 -7.98 6.85 -4.98
CA SER A 31 -6.76 6.81 -5.81
C SER A 31 -5.53 6.20 -5.13
N CYS A 32 -5.45 6.17 -3.79
CA CYS A 32 -4.27 5.67 -3.08
C CYS A 32 -4.51 4.33 -2.38
N ILE A 33 -5.64 4.20 -1.69
CA ILE A 33 -5.98 2.99 -0.90
C ILE A 33 -7.38 2.48 -1.20
N GLN A 34 -8.01 2.97 -2.27
CA GLN A 34 -9.39 2.62 -2.64
C GLN A 34 -10.44 2.91 -1.56
N ALA A 35 -10.17 3.87 -0.67
CA ALA A 35 -11.08 4.21 0.43
C ALA A 35 -12.45 4.66 -0.08
N GLY A 36 -13.49 4.29 0.65
CA GLY A 36 -14.88 4.66 0.38
C GLY A 36 -15.60 3.77 -0.65
N ARG A 37 -15.01 2.65 -1.08
CA ARG A 37 -15.67 1.67 -1.96
C ARG A 37 -15.59 0.24 -1.39
N GLY A 38 -16.71 -0.47 -1.42
CA GLY A 38 -16.78 -1.90 -1.07
C GLY A 38 -16.26 -2.24 0.33
N ARG A 39 -15.54 -3.36 0.45
CA ARG A 39 -14.98 -3.87 1.71
C ARG A 39 -13.90 -2.96 2.34
N GLU A 40 -13.38 -2.02 1.58
CA GLU A 40 -12.26 -1.14 1.95
C GLU A 40 -12.75 0.23 2.46
N ALA A 41 -14.07 0.43 2.57
CA ALA A 41 -14.68 1.69 2.97
C ALA A 41 -14.23 2.24 4.33
N GLY A 42 -13.63 1.40 5.18
CA GLY A 42 -13.12 1.78 6.51
C GLY A 42 -11.59 1.80 6.64
N PHE A 43 -10.84 1.54 5.59
CA PHE A 43 -9.38 1.50 5.68
C PHE A 43 -8.80 2.91 5.80
N LYS A 44 -7.85 3.07 6.72
CA LYS A 44 -7.12 4.32 6.88
C LYS A 44 -5.81 4.26 6.11
N LYS A 45 -5.43 5.40 5.56
CA LYS A 45 -4.12 5.59 4.90
C LYS A 45 -2.95 5.17 5.78
N SER A 46 -3.03 5.47 7.08
CA SER A 46 -2.02 5.10 8.07
C SER A 46 -1.80 3.60 8.14
N ASP A 47 -2.88 2.82 8.13
CA ASP A 47 -2.83 1.38 8.36
C ASP A 47 -2.20 0.69 7.14
N ALA A 48 -2.58 1.14 5.93
CA ALA A 48 -1.97 0.67 4.68
C ALA A 48 -0.47 1.01 4.61
N LYS A 49 -0.07 2.21 5.07
CA LYS A 49 1.34 2.60 5.16
C LYS A 49 2.10 1.69 6.13
N THR A 50 1.58 1.47 7.34
CA THR A 50 2.22 0.61 8.35
C THR A 50 2.43 -0.81 7.84
N VAL A 51 1.46 -1.39 7.14
CA VAL A 51 1.60 -2.74 6.57
C VAL A 51 2.73 -2.79 5.54
N LEU A 52 2.77 -1.82 4.61
CA LEU A 52 3.81 -1.79 3.58
C LEU A 52 5.20 -1.48 4.15
N ASP A 53 5.28 -0.59 5.14
CA ASP A 53 6.54 -0.30 5.82
C ASP A 53 7.12 -1.54 6.52
N GLY A 54 6.25 -2.35 7.16
CA GLY A 54 6.64 -3.61 7.78
C GLY A 54 7.07 -4.67 6.76
N LEU A 55 6.33 -4.83 5.66
CA LEU A 55 6.66 -5.78 4.58
C LEU A 55 7.97 -5.44 3.87
N LEU A 56 8.28 -4.15 3.69
CA LEU A 56 9.48 -3.68 3.01
C LEU A 56 10.67 -3.43 3.96
N GLY A 57 10.45 -3.52 5.27
CA GLY A 57 11.47 -3.23 6.28
C GLY A 57 11.90 -1.75 6.35
N THR A 58 11.16 -0.83 5.74
CA THR A 58 11.49 0.61 5.72
C THR A 58 11.37 1.27 7.09
N TRP A 59 10.68 0.62 8.04
CA TRP A 59 10.58 1.06 9.43
C TRP A 59 11.87 0.87 10.27
N LEU A 60 12.89 0.15 9.76
CA LEU A 60 14.11 -0.22 10.50
C LEU A 60 15.25 0.79 10.33
N HIS A 61 15.04 1.86 9.58
CA HIS A 61 16.04 2.90 9.41
C HIS A 61 16.03 3.84 10.64
N TYR A 62 16.80 3.45 11.68
CA TYR A 62 17.25 4.30 12.80
C TYR A 62 18.76 4.52 12.71
#